data_AF-M6FFK9-F1
#
_entry.id   AF-M6FFK9-F1
#
_cell.length_a   1.000
_cell.length_b   1.000
_cell.length_c   1.000
_cell.angle_alpha   90.00
_cell.angle_beta   90.00
_cell.angle_gamma   90.00
#
_symmetry.space_group_name_H-M   'P 1'
#
loop_
_entity.id
_entity.type
_entity.pdbx_description
1 polymer ?
#
loop_
_entity_poly.entity_id
_entity_poly.type
_entity_poly.pdbx_seq_one_letter_code
_entity_poly.pdbx_strand_id
1 'polypeptide(L)'
;MNGFKKVGQIKVFTFQNLEALYFEKECNCFISTHSKQKPIENIPGLNHTATLLSGFLELSNVNIGEEQVNYLELIRFYNLIYDTLTRLDPSFAGVYKTQVYDPKYVDSLNTDLK
;
A
#
# COMPACT_ATOMS: atom_id res chain seq x y z
N MET A 1 20.75 41.83 16.85
CA MET A 1 20.55 40.36 16.83
C MET A 1 19.06 40.10 16.70
N ASN A 2 18.57 39.79 15.49
CA ASN A 2 17.17 39.42 15.32
C ASN A 2 16.98 38.02 15.89
N GLY A 3 16.42 37.94 17.11
CA GLY A 3 16.07 36.68 17.75
C GLY A 3 15.00 35.97 16.94
N PHE A 4 15.14 34.66 16.78
CA PHE A 4 14.14 33.83 16.13
C PHE A 4 12.80 33.97 16.86
N LYS A 5 11.83 34.62 16.22
CA LYS A 5 10.47 34.74 16.72
C LYS A 5 9.72 33.46 16.36
N LYS A 6 9.25 32.71 17.36
CA LYS A 6 8.38 31.55 17.14
C LYS A 6 7.07 32.00 16.48
N VAL A 7 6.77 31.49 15.29
CA VAL A 7 5.58 31.86 14.50
C VAL A 7 4.47 30.80 14.57
N GLY A 8 4.76 29.61 15.10
CA GLY A 8 3.81 28.52 15.19
C GLY A 8 4.45 27.25 15.72
N GLN A 9 3.66 26.17 15.76
CA GLN A 9 4.13 24.85 16.17
C GLN A 9 3.34 23.78 15.43
N ILE A 10 4.06 22.80 14.87
CA ILE A 10 3.47 21.62 14.25
C ILE A 10 3.05 20.66 15.37
N LYS A 11 1.84 20.14 15.26
CA LYS A 11 1.27 19.13 16.16
C LYS A 11 1.37 17.77 15.48
N VAL A 12 1.63 16.73 16.24
CA VAL A 12 1.66 15.33 15.75
C VAL A 12 0.49 14.59 16.37
N PHE A 13 -0.18 13.76 15.59
CA PHE A 13 -1.33 12.98 16.03
C PHE A 13 -0.96 11.50 16.08
N THR A 14 -1.28 10.84 17.19
CA THR A 14 -1.12 9.38 17.32
C THR A 14 -2.48 8.72 17.44
N PHE A 15 -2.57 7.50 16.90
CA PHE A 15 -3.78 6.70 16.87
C PHE A 15 -3.56 5.43 17.67
N GLN A 16 -4.54 5.02 18.46
CA GLN A 16 -4.44 3.79 19.26
C GLN A 16 -4.58 2.53 18.40
N ASN A 17 -5.43 2.57 17.38
CA ASN A 17 -5.64 1.46 16.45
C ASN A 17 -5.29 1.89 15.01
N LEU A 18 -4.22 1.33 14.46
CA LEU A 18 -3.75 1.60 13.10
C LEU A 18 -4.59 0.90 12.02
N GLU A 19 -5.21 -0.24 12.34
CA GLU A 19 -6.05 -1.01 11.39
C GLU A 19 -7.35 -0.26 11.04
N ALA A 20 -7.76 0.69 11.88
CA ALA A 20 -8.90 1.57 11.63
C ALA A 20 -8.59 2.75 10.70
N LEU A 21 -7.35 2.84 10.18
CA LEU A 21 -6.94 3.85 9.21
C LEU A 21 -7.03 3.30 7.80
N TYR A 22 -7.72 4.02 6.94
CA TYR A 22 -7.74 3.77 5.50
C TYR A 22 -6.64 4.59 4.83
N PHE A 23 -5.86 3.95 3.97
CA PHE A 23 -4.82 4.60 3.20
C PHE A 23 -5.38 5.17 1.89
N GLU A 24 -5.32 6.48 1.75
CA GLU A 24 -5.64 7.19 0.50
C GLU A 24 -4.37 7.37 -0.34
N LYS A 25 -4.33 6.67 -1.47
CA LYS A 25 -3.12 6.52 -2.30
C LYS A 25 -2.72 7.82 -2.98
N GLU A 26 -3.69 8.65 -3.35
CA GLU A 26 -3.43 9.86 -4.16
C GLU A 26 -2.58 10.90 -3.42
N CYS A 27 -2.72 10.98 -2.09
CA CYS A 27 -2.03 11.98 -1.27
C CYS A 27 -1.10 11.40 -0.20
N ASN A 28 -0.89 10.08 -0.18
CA ASN A 28 -0.19 9.37 0.90
C ASN A 28 -0.78 9.70 2.29
N CYS A 29 -2.10 9.81 2.37
CA CYS A 29 -2.80 10.19 3.59
C CYS A 29 -3.45 8.99 4.26
N PHE A 30 -3.57 9.03 5.59
CA PHE A 30 -4.40 8.10 6.34
C PHE A 30 -5.67 8.80 6.82
N ILE A 31 -6.83 8.20 6.54
CA ILE A 31 -8.14 8.69 6.94
C ILE A 31 -8.73 7.71 7.95
N SER A 32 -9.16 8.21 9.11
CA SER A 32 -9.84 7.38 10.11
C SER A 32 -11.26 7.06 9.62
N THR A 33 -11.53 5.80 9.29
CA THR A 33 -12.82 5.39 8.72
C THR A 33 -13.94 5.38 9.76
N HIS A 34 -13.71 4.82 10.96
CA HIS A 34 -14.80 4.66 11.96
C HIS A 34 -14.34 4.68 13.43
N SER A 35 -13.26 5.40 13.75
CA SER A 35 -12.78 5.44 15.12
C SER A 35 -13.69 6.31 16.01
N LYS A 36 -14.44 5.68 16.94
CA LYS A 36 -15.03 6.39 18.09
C LYS A 36 -13.95 7.07 18.94
N GLN A 37 -12.70 6.62 18.84
CA GLN A 37 -11.56 7.18 19.56
C GLN A 37 -10.96 8.32 18.74
N LYS A 38 -10.87 9.51 19.35
CA LYS A 38 -10.22 10.66 18.73
C LYS A 38 -8.70 10.46 18.71
N PRO A 39 -7.99 10.96 17.70
CA PRO A 39 -6.54 10.97 17.70
C PRO A 39 -6.01 11.77 18.90
N ILE A 40 -4.88 11.31 19.44
CA ILE A 40 -4.20 11.97 20.56
C ILE A 40 -3.26 13.01 19.96
N GLU A 41 -3.53 14.28 20.26
CA GLU A 41 -2.66 15.40 19.87
C GLU A 41 -1.43 15.47 20.77
N ASN A 42 -0.25 15.54 20.16
CA ASN A 42 1.03 15.60 20.86
C ASN A 42 1.91 16.73 20.34
N ILE A 43 2.76 17.21 21.25
CA ILE A 43 3.85 18.12 20.94
C ILE A 43 5.09 17.28 20.59
N PRO A 44 5.65 17.40 19.37
CA PRO A 44 6.85 16.65 19.01
C PRO A 44 8.01 16.92 19.98
N GLY A 45 8.74 15.87 20.37
CA GLY A 45 9.85 15.91 21.32
C GLY A 45 9.46 15.93 22.81
N LEU A 46 8.16 15.95 23.15
CA LEU A 46 7.68 15.85 24.53
C LEU A 46 7.15 14.43 24.81
N ASN A 47 7.29 13.92 26.04
CA ASN A 47 6.76 12.62 26.47
C ASN A 47 7.19 11.42 25.61
N HIS A 48 8.42 11.41 25.09
CA HIS A 48 8.95 10.37 24.20
C HIS A 48 8.11 10.20 22.91
N THR A 49 7.38 11.25 22.52
CA THR A 49 6.64 11.28 21.25
C THR A 49 7.61 11.53 20.08
N ALA A 50 7.12 11.36 18.85
CA ALA A 50 7.82 11.64 17.60
C ALA A 50 8.64 12.95 17.63
N THR A 51 9.79 12.95 16.98
CA THR A 51 10.66 14.12 16.81
C THR A 51 10.65 14.55 15.36
N LEU A 52 10.65 15.87 15.12
CA LEU A 52 10.73 16.42 13.77
C LEU A 52 12.19 16.67 13.41
N LEU A 53 12.67 16.05 12.34
CA LEU A 53 13.99 16.25 11.78
C LEU A 53 13.89 17.12 10.52
N SER A 54 14.53 18.30 10.53
CA SER A 54 14.51 19.21 9.39
C SER A 54 15.54 18.81 8.35
N GLY A 55 15.16 18.88 7.06
CA GLY A 55 16.02 18.52 5.93
C GLY A 55 16.05 17.03 5.59
N PHE A 56 15.25 16.20 6.28
CA PHE A 56 15.13 14.77 6.04
C PHE A 56 13.72 14.41 5.55
N LEU A 57 13.64 13.32 4.78
CA LEU A 57 12.40 12.72 4.30
C LEU A 57 12.38 11.24 4.68
N GLU A 58 11.23 10.74 5.13
CA GLU A 58 11.04 9.31 5.41
C GLU A 58 10.86 8.54 4.11
N LEU A 59 11.56 7.42 3.97
CA LEU A 59 11.48 6.52 2.81
C LEU A 59 10.49 5.39 3.08
N SER A 60 10.09 4.69 2.01
CA SER A 60 9.22 3.53 2.16
C SER A 60 9.91 2.39 2.93
N ASN A 61 9.15 1.67 3.73
CA ASN A 61 9.59 0.47 4.44
C ASN A 61 9.54 -0.80 3.55
N VAL A 62 9.81 -0.67 2.24
CA VAL A 62 9.69 -1.79 1.29
C VAL A 62 11.04 -2.43 1.06
N ASN A 63 11.17 -3.74 1.31
CA ASN A 63 12.34 -4.53 0.94
C ASN A 63 12.17 -5.16 -0.44
N ILE A 64 12.80 -4.55 -1.45
CA ILE A 64 12.70 -5.00 -2.85
C ILE A 64 13.14 -6.45 -3.04
N GLY A 65 14.13 -6.93 -2.28
CA GLY A 65 14.63 -8.30 -2.41
C GLY A 65 13.60 -9.35 -1.97
N GLU A 66 12.92 -9.10 -0.85
CA GLU A 66 11.84 -9.97 -0.35
C GLU A 66 10.63 -9.94 -1.28
N GLU A 67 10.23 -8.77 -1.75
CA GLU A 67 9.10 -8.62 -2.67
C GLU A 67 9.35 -9.33 -4.01
N GLN A 68 10.59 -9.33 -4.51
CA GLN A 68 10.94 -10.06 -5.74
C GLN A 68 10.83 -11.57 -5.57
N VAL A 69 11.21 -12.12 -4.42
CA VAL A 69 11.05 -13.55 -4.13
C VAL A 69 9.57 -13.90 -4.04
N ASN A 70 8.78 -13.13 -3.30
CA ASN A 70 7.33 -13.31 -3.20
C ASN A 70 6.65 -13.26 -4.58
N TYR A 71 7.06 -12.32 -5.44
CA TYR A 71 6.56 -12.23 -6.81
C TYR A 71 6.92 -13.47 -7.65
N LEU A 72 8.14 -13.99 -7.52
CA LEU A 72 8.54 -15.20 -8.23
C LEU A 72 7.78 -16.44 -7.74
N GLU A 73 7.54 -16.55 -6.44
CA GLU A 73 6.71 -17.60 -5.86
C GLU A 73 5.28 -17.53 -6.38
N LEU A 74 4.71 -16.34 -6.47
CA LEU A 74 3.40 -16.11 -7.05
C LEU A 74 3.34 -16.56 -8.52
N ILE A 75 4.33 -16.18 -9.34
CA ILE A 75 4.42 -16.63 -10.76
C ILE A 75 4.47 -18.16 -10.83
N ARG A 76 5.29 -18.80 -9.99
CA ARG A 76 5.42 -20.27 -9.98
C ARG A 76 4.10 -20.94 -9.57
N PHE A 77 3.42 -20.39 -8.58
CA PHE A 77 2.12 -20.87 -8.13
C PHE A 77 1.07 -20.76 -9.25
N TYR A 78 0.99 -19.63 -9.94
CA TYR A 78 0.10 -19.46 -11.10
C TYR A 78 0.41 -20.44 -12.23
N ASN A 79 1.70 -20.64 -12.55
CA ASN A 79 2.10 -21.62 -13.58
C ASN A 79 1.71 -23.05 -13.20
N LEU A 80 1.85 -23.42 -11.92
CA LEU A 80 1.41 -24.74 -11.44
C LEU A 80 -0.10 -24.91 -11.56
N ILE A 81 -0.90 -23.90 -11.20
CA ILE A 81 -2.35 -23.93 -11.41
C ILE A 81 -2.67 -24.11 -12.89
N TYR A 82 -2.02 -23.35 -13.76
CA TYR A 82 -2.22 -23.45 -15.20
C TYR A 82 -1.92 -24.86 -15.74
N ASP A 83 -0.77 -25.42 -15.35
CA ASP A 83 -0.34 -26.76 -15.77
C ASP A 83 -1.29 -27.85 -15.27
N THR A 84 -1.80 -27.73 -14.05
CA THR A 84 -2.74 -28.71 -13.49
C THR A 84 -4.08 -28.66 -14.20
N LEU A 85 -4.64 -27.47 -14.43
CA LEU A 85 -5.89 -27.30 -15.18
C LEU A 85 -5.78 -27.80 -16.61
N THR A 86 -4.67 -27.51 -17.29
CA THR A 86 -4.43 -27.99 -18.66
C THR A 86 -4.32 -29.52 -18.74
N ARG A 87 -3.76 -30.17 -17.70
CA ARG A 87 -3.73 -31.64 -17.64
C ARG A 87 -5.10 -32.25 -17.37
N LEU A 88 -5.93 -31.60 -16.56
CA LEU A 88 -7.30 -32.05 -16.27
C LEU A 88 -8.22 -31.90 -17.48
N ASP A 89 -8.10 -30.79 -18.21
CA ASP A 89 -8.85 -30.53 -19.43
C ASP A 89 -7.95 -29.89 -20.51
N PRO A 90 -7.47 -30.65 -21.49
CA PRO A 90 -6.64 -30.13 -22.57
C PRO A 90 -7.35 -29.07 -23.44
N SER A 91 -8.68 -29.04 -23.49
CA SER A 91 -9.43 -28.03 -24.25
C SER A 91 -9.35 -26.63 -23.61
N PHE A 92 -9.12 -26.58 -22.30
CA PHE A 92 -8.92 -25.36 -21.52
C PHE A 92 -7.65 -24.60 -21.93
N ALA A 93 -6.64 -25.30 -22.44
CA ALA A 93 -5.39 -24.69 -22.91
C ALA A 93 -5.61 -23.62 -24.00
N GLY A 94 -6.64 -23.81 -24.84
CA GLY A 94 -7.01 -22.86 -25.88
C GLY A 94 -7.73 -21.62 -25.37
N VAL A 95 -8.50 -21.74 -24.28
CA VAL A 95 -9.30 -20.65 -23.69
C VAL A 95 -8.44 -19.71 -22.82
N TYR A 96 -7.43 -20.24 -22.13
CA TYR A 96 -6.54 -19.40 -21.30
C TYR A 96 -5.64 -18.46 -22.11
N LYS A 97 -5.14 -18.91 -23.27
CA LYS A 97 -4.31 -18.07 -24.13
C LYS A 97 -5.07 -16.88 -24.70
N THR A 98 -6.38 -17.01 -24.92
CA THR A 98 -7.21 -15.90 -25.41
C THR A 98 -7.67 -14.97 -24.30
N GLN A 99 -7.89 -15.44 -23.07
CA GLN A 99 -8.36 -14.59 -21.97
C GLN A 99 -7.25 -13.83 -21.24
N VAL A 100 -6.03 -14.39 -21.16
CA VAL A 100 -4.90 -13.78 -20.43
C VAL A 100 -3.97 -12.98 -21.34
N TYR A 101 -3.88 -13.32 -22.64
CA TYR A 101 -2.96 -12.68 -23.58
C TYR A 101 -3.63 -11.89 -24.71
N ASP A 102 -4.97 -11.84 -24.81
CA ASP A 102 -5.64 -10.89 -25.73
C ASP A 102 -5.80 -9.53 -25.03
N PRO A 103 -5.14 -8.46 -25.52
CA PRO A 103 -5.25 -7.12 -24.95
C PRO A 103 -6.71 -6.65 -24.83
N LYS A 104 -7.61 -7.09 -25.73
CA LYS A 104 -9.03 -6.70 -25.71
C LYS A 104 -9.79 -7.27 -24.51
N TYR A 105 -9.39 -8.43 -24.00
CA TYR A 105 -10.06 -9.07 -22.85
C TYR A 105 -9.56 -8.47 -21.54
N VAL A 106 -8.27 -8.13 -21.46
CA VAL A 106 -7.67 -7.44 -20.30
C VAL A 106 -8.26 -6.05 -20.10
N ASP A 107 -8.50 -5.29 -21.17
CA ASP A 107 -9.16 -3.98 -21.09
C ASP A 107 -10.60 -4.07 -20.55
N SER A 108 -11.33 -5.15 -20.90
CA SER A 108 -12.70 -5.36 -20.43
C SER A 108 -12.79 -5.65 -18.92
N LEU A 109 -11.81 -6.37 -18.37
CA LEU A 109 -11.71 -6.63 -16.93
C LEU A 109 -11.35 -5.37 -16.13
N ASN A 110 -10.62 -4.43 -16.73
CA ASN A 110 -10.25 -3.17 -16.09
C ASN A 110 -11.38 -2.12 -16.11
N THR A 111 -12.33 -2.22 -17.06
CA THR A 111 -13.51 -1.34 -17.09
C THR A 111 -14.53 -1.63 -15.99
N ASP A 112 -14.60 -2.88 -15.51
CA ASP A 112 -15.51 -3.29 -14.43
C ASP A 112 -14.96 -2.99 -13.01
N LEU A 113 -13.74 -2.45 -12.93
CA LEU A 113 -13.05 -2.07 -11.69
C LEU A 113 -13.09 -0.55 -11.41
N LYS A 114 -13.97 0.20 -12.07
CA LYS A 114 -14.23 1.63 -11.79
C LYS A 114 -15.44 1.86 -10.90
#